data_AF-A0A1M6KP68-F1
#
_entry.id   AF-A0A1M6KP68-F1
#
_cell.length_a   1.000
_cell.length_b   1.000
_cell.length_c   1.000
_cell.angle_alpha   90.00
_cell.angle_beta   90.00
_cell.angle_gamma   90.00
#
_symmetry.space_group_name_H-M   'P 1'
#
loop_
_entity.id
_entity.type
_entity.pdbx_description
1 polymer ?
#
loop_
_entity_poly.entity_id
_entity_poly.type
_entity_poly.pdbx_seq_one_letter_code
_entity_poly.pdbx_strand_id
1 'polypeptide(L)'
;MSQVEFTLTGWKAVAAVIVVAVLAVFSLFMRNTTLDSQGKEVIRKWVASDYARQALAKWEGTDYSKDPDLAQQSADEILSGLNVAVTSIKAKGGKQEPIVRVEILVDGKPPADGKGVRYYQMKFSPITGWTMGRQVSAFSYYAKIF
;
A
#
# COMPACT_ATOMS: atom_id res chain seq x y z
N MET A 1 -0.11 41.07 35.39
CA MET A 1 0.03 40.09 34.28
C MET A 1 1.14 40.60 33.39
N SER A 2 2.33 39.99 33.46
CA SER A 2 3.50 40.38 32.67
C SER A 2 3.33 39.94 31.22
N GLN A 3 3.16 40.90 30.30
CA GLN A 3 3.29 40.66 28.87
C GLN A 3 4.78 40.50 28.55
N VAL A 4 5.18 39.29 28.16
CA VAL A 4 6.53 39.01 27.69
C VAL A 4 6.58 39.41 26.21
N GLU A 5 7.06 40.62 25.91
CA GLU A 5 7.37 41.03 24.55
C GLU A 5 8.64 40.32 24.07
N PHE A 6 8.46 39.28 23.24
CA PHE A 6 9.58 38.63 22.58
C PHE A 6 10.08 39.50 21.42
N THR A 7 10.99 40.43 21.70
CA THR A 7 11.77 41.10 20.66
C THR A 7 12.81 40.11 20.11
N LEU A 8 12.44 39.39 19.04
CA LEU A 8 13.36 38.52 18.30
C LEU A 8 14.35 39.38 17.52
N THR A 9 15.55 39.59 18.09
CA THR A 9 16.72 40.12 17.36
C THR A 9 16.93 39.31 16.07
N GLY A 10 17.21 39.97 14.94
CA GLY A 10 17.13 39.38 13.58
C GLY A 10 17.79 38.01 13.38
N TRP A 11 18.89 37.71 14.09
CA TRP A 11 19.53 36.40 14.00
C TRP A 11 18.70 35.26 14.63
N LYS A 12 17.93 35.54 15.69
CA LYS A 12 17.03 34.57 16.35
C LYS A 12 15.83 34.24 15.46
N ALA A 13 15.36 35.18 14.66
CA ALA A 13 14.32 34.94 13.66
C ALA A 13 14.83 33.99 12.56
N VAL A 14 16.05 34.20 12.06
CA VAL A 14 16.68 33.28 11.10
C VAL A 14 16.84 31.88 11.68
N ALA A 15 17.33 31.77 12.92
CA ALA A 15 17.44 30.48 13.61
C ALA A 15 16.08 29.78 13.77
N ALA A 16 15.02 30.51 14.14
CA ALA A 16 13.67 29.97 14.26
C ALA A 16 13.14 29.42 12.92
N VAL A 17 13.34 30.15 11.82
CA VAL A 17 12.93 29.70 10.47
C VAL A 17 13.67 28.43 10.07
N ILE A 18 14.98 28.34 10.33
CA ILE A 18 15.77 27.13 10.04
C ILE A 18 15.25 25.94 10.85
N VAL A 19 14.97 26.12 12.14
CA VAL A 19 14.43 25.04 12.99
C VAL A 19 13.07 24.55 12.45
N VAL A 20 12.18 25.47 12.06
CA VAL A 20 10.89 25.10 11.47
C VAL A 20 11.09 24.36 10.13
N ALA A 21 12.01 24.82 9.28
CA ALA A 21 12.32 24.15 8.02
C ALA A 21 12.87 22.73 8.24
N VAL A 22 13.80 22.55 9.18
CA VAL A 22 14.36 21.25 9.55
C VAL A 22 13.27 20.33 10.09
N LEU A 23 12.41 20.82 10.99
CA LEU A 23 11.27 20.05 11.51
C LEU A 23 10.27 19.68 10.41
N ALA A 24 9.99 20.59 9.48
CA ALA A 24 9.10 20.32 8.35
C ALA A 24 9.68 19.22 7.45
N VAL A 25 10.95 19.33 7.07
CA VAL A 25 11.65 18.30 6.27
C VAL A 25 11.69 16.96 7.03
N PHE A 26 12.03 16.97 8.31
CA PHE A 26 12.06 15.77 9.15
C PHE A 26 10.69 15.12 9.25
N SER A 27 9.62 15.91 9.40
CA SER A 27 8.24 15.40 9.43
C SER A 27 7.83 14.77 8.10
N LEU A 28 8.30 15.32 6.96
CA LEU A 28 8.05 14.76 5.63
C LEU A 28 8.80 13.43 5.43
N PHE A 29 10.03 13.32 5.93
CA PHE A 29 10.78 12.07 5.91
C PHE A 29 10.13 11.00 6.80
N MET A 30 9.72 11.35 8.02
CA MET A 30 9.11 10.42 8.98
C MET A 30 7.71 9.93 8.55
N ARG A 31 7.03 10.64 7.63
CA ARG A 31 5.74 10.21 7.08
C ARG A 31 5.83 9.01 6.13
N ASN A 32 7.00 8.77 5.54
CA ASN A 32 7.23 7.66 4.62
C ASN A 32 8.04 6.56 5.31
N THR A 33 7.37 5.70 6.06
CA THR A 33 7.99 4.46 6.55
C THR A 33 8.24 3.56 5.34
N THR A 34 9.49 3.43 4.92
CA THR A 34 9.82 2.50 3.84
C THR A 34 9.63 1.08 4.35
N LEU A 35 8.70 0.35 3.75
CA LEU A 35 8.61 -1.09 3.93
C LEU A 35 9.95 -1.71 3.50
N ASP A 36 10.53 -2.54 4.35
CA ASP A 36 11.77 -3.27 4.05
C ASP A 36 11.54 -4.28 2.92
N SER A 37 12.62 -4.89 2.42
CA SER A 37 12.56 -5.84 1.32
C SER A 37 11.65 -7.03 1.63
N GLN A 38 11.67 -7.55 2.87
CA GLN A 38 10.83 -8.67 3.27
C GLN A 38 9.35 -8.30 3.24
N GLY A 39 8.95 -7.15 3.80
CA GLY A 39 7.56 -6.70 3.74
C GLY A 39 7.06 -6.50 2.31
N LYS A 40 7.91 -5.97 1.42
CA LYS A 40 7.60 -5.81 -0.02
C LYS A 40 7.40 -7.15 -0.72
N GLU A 41 8.16 -8.17 -0.35
CA GLU A 41 8.01 -9.50 -0.93
C GLU A 41 6.71 -10.17 -0.45
N VAL A 42 6.40 -10.07 0.84
CA VAL A 42 5.17 -10.60 1.43
C VAL A 42 3.95 -10.01 0.74
N ILE A 43 3.92 -8.68 0.53
CA ILE A 43 2.76 -8.05 -0.11
C ILE A 43 2.64 -8.43 -1.58
N ARG A 44 3.74 -8.58 -2.32
CA ARG A 44 3.71 -9.06 -3.71
C ARG A 44 3.15 -10.47 -3.81
N LYS A 45 3.67 -11.39 -2.99
CA LYS A 45 3.18 -12.79 -2.95
C LYS A 45 1.71 -12.85 -2.58
N TRP A 46 1.30 -12.09 -1.56
CA TRP A 46 -0.09 -12.05 -1.13
C TRP A 46 -1.00 -11.48 -2.21
N VAL A 47 -0.64 -10.36 -2.86
CA VAL A 47 -1.44 -9.75 -3.93
C VAL A 47 -1.57 -10.70 -5.13
N ALA A 48 -0.48 -11.32 -5.57
CA ALA A 48 -0.54 -12.32 -6.64
C ALA A 48 -1.46 -13.51 -6.26
N SER A 49 -1.37 -13.97 -5.00
CA SER A 49 -2.22 -15.06 -4.51
C SER A 49 -3.69 -14.67 -4.40
N ASP A 50 -3.99 -13.44 -3.99
CA ASP A 50 -5.35 -12.91 -3.85
C ASP A 50 -6.04 -12.80 -5.23
N TYR A 51 -5.32 -12.31 -6.23
CA TYR A 51 -5.81 -12.25 -7.61
C TYR A 51 -5.99 -13.64 -8.23
N ALA A 52 -5.04 -14.56 -8.01
CA ALA A 52 -5.18 -15.94 -8.46
C ALA A 52 -6.40 -16.62 -7.84
N ARG A 53 -6.65 -16.40 -6.54
CA ARG A 53 -7.85 -16.92 -5.85
C ARG A 53 -9.14 -16.32 -6.41
N GLN A 54 -9.18 -15.02 -6.66
CA GLN A 54 -10.36 -14.37 -7.24
C GLN A 54 -10.65 -14.86 -8.65
N ALA A 55 -9.61 -15.06 -9.47
CA ALA A 55 -9.76 -15.63 -10.81
C ALA A 55 -10.29 -17.07 -10.75
N LEU A 56 -9.73 -17.91 -9.88
CA LEU A 56 -10.21 -19.29 -9.70
C LEU A 56 -11.64 -19.37 -9.17
N ALA A 57 -11.97 -18.57 -8.15
CA ALA A 57 -13.29 -18.57 -7.51
C ALA A 57 -14.41 -18.16 -8.48
N LYS A 58 -14.13 -17.32 -9.48
CA LYS A 58 -15.10 -16.93 -10.50
C LYS A 58 -15.56 -18.13 -11.35
N TRP A 59 -14.70 -19.11 -11.51
CA TRP A 59 -14.86 -20.24 -12.41
C TRP A 59 -15.07 -21.58 -11.67
N GLU A 60 -15.07 -21.53 -10.33
CA GLU A 60 -15.30 -22.67 -9.47
C GLU A 60 -16.77 -23.12 -9.57
N GLY A 61 -17.00 -24.35 -10.03
CA GLY A 61 -18.34 -24.90 -10.25
C GLY A 61 -18.91 -24.72 -11.67
N THR A 62 -18.14 -24.13 -12.59
CA THR A 62 -18.52 -24.06 -14.01
C THR A 62 -18.43 -25.43 -14.67
N ASP A 63 -19.50 -25.85 -15.35
CA ASP A 63 -19.54 -27.10 -16.10
C ASP A 63 -19.02 -26.89 -17.53
N TYR A 64 -17.71 -27.08 -17.70
CA TYR A 64 -17.02 -26.91 -18.98
C TYR A 64 -17.42 -27.93 -20.05
N SER A 65 -18.15 -28.99 -19.69
CA SER A 65 -18.59 -30.00 -20.65
C SER A 65 -19.68 -29.48 -21.59
N LYS A 66 -20.36 -28.40 -21.21
CA LYS A 66 -21.47 -27.80 -21.97
C LYS A 66 -21.04 -26.76 -22.99
N ASP A 67 -19.87 -26.15 -22.79
CA ASP A 67 -19.34 -25.12 -23.67
C ASP A 67 -17.80 -25.12 -23.62
N PRO A 68 -17.12 -25.69 -24.64
CA PRO A 68 -15.67 -25.73 -24.69
C PRO A 68 -15.03 -24.35 -24.85
N ASP A 69 -15.75 -23.35 -25.37
CA ASP A 69 -15.22 -21.98 -25.51
C ASP A 69 -15.11 -21.29 -24.13
N LEU A 70 -15.97 -21.65 -23.17
CA LEU A 70 -15.85 -21.19 -21.78
C LEU A 70 -14.60 -21.73 -21.09
N ALA A 71 -14.15 -22.94 -21.44
CA ALA A 71 -12.93 -23.51 -20.89
C ALA A 71 -11.71 -22.67 -21.31
N GLN A 72 -11.65 -22.28 -22.59
CA GLN A 72 -10.59 -21.42 -23.12
C GLN A 72 -10.60 -20.04 -22.43
N GLN A 73 -11.78 -19.41 -22.31
CA GLN A 73 -11.92 -18.11 -21.66
C GLN A 73 -11.54 -18.14 -20.18
N SER A 74 -11.91 -19.20 -19.46
CA SER A 74 -11.53 -19.37 -18.05
C SER A 74 -10.01 -19.51 -17.90
N ALA A 75 -9.36 -20.26 -18.79
CA ALA A 75 -7.92 -20.44 -18.78
C ALA A 75 -7.21 -19.11 -19.04
N ASP A 76 -7.65 -18.36 -20.05
CA ASP A 76 -7.08 -17.05 -20.37
C ASP A 76 -7.26 -16.06 -19.20
N GLU A 77 -8.45 -16.00 -18.58
CA GLU A 77 -8.68 -15.10 -17.44
C GLU A 77 -7.88 -15.49 -16.19
N ILE A 78 -7.72 -16.79 -15.92
CA ILE A 78 -6.87 -17.28 -14.83
C ILE A 78 -5.41 -16.93 -15.12
N LEU A 79 -4.93 -17.14 -16.34
CA LEU A 79 -3.57 -16.81 -16.75
C LEU A 79 -3.30 -15.29 -16.65
N SER A 80 -4.25 -14.47 -17.08
CA SER A 80 -4.21 -13.02 -16.89
C SER A 80 -4.17 -12.65 -15.41
N GLY A 81 -4.99 -13.29 -14.57
CA GLY A 81 -4.99 -13.10 -13.12
C GLY A 81 -3.71 -13.54 -12.41
N LEU A 82 -2.85 -14.33 -13.06
CA LEU A 82 -1.52 -14.70 -12.58
C LEU A 82 -0.45 -13.67 -12.97
N ASN A 83 -0.66 -12.90 -14.04
CA ASN A 83 0.28 -11.88 -14.52
C ASN A 83 0.04 -10.52 -13.86
N VAL A 84 0.09 -10.53 -12.53
CA VAL A 84 -0.14 -9.35 -11.69
C VAL A 84 1.19 -8.68 -11.36
N ALA A 85 1.40 -7.50 -11.92
CA ALA A 85 2.57 -6.68 -11.67
C ALA A 85 2.27 -5.61 -10.61
N VAL A 86 3.03 -5.63 -9.53
CA VAL A 86 3.02 -4.55 -8.52
C VAL A 86 4.00 -3.47 -8.95
N THR A 87 3.50 -2.33 -9.43
CA THR A 87 4.30 -1.23 -9.96
C THR A 87 4.84 -0.31 -8.87
N SER A 88 4.08 -0.10 -7.80
CA SER A 88 4.45 0.79 -6.70
C SER A 88 3.98 0.27 -5.36
N ILE A 89 4.84 0.39 -4.35
CA ILE A 89 4.54 0.06 -2.95
C ILE A 89 4.94 1.26 -2.09
N LYS A 90 3.98 1.88 -1.43
CA LYS A 90 4.21 2.97 -0.47
C LYS A 90 3.58 2.60 0.87
N ALA A 91 4.32 2.73 1.96
CA ALA A 91 3.81 2.46 3.29
C ALA A 91 3.77 3.73 4.12
N LYS A 92 2.74 3.85 4.97
CA LYS A 92 2.50 4.99 5.85
C LYS A 92 2.05 4.53 7.22
N GLY A 93 2.51 5.21 8.26
CA GLY A 93 2.24 4.90 9.66
C GLY A 93 3.38 4.13 10.33
N GLY A 94 3.11 3.61 11.52
CA GLY A 94 4.11 3.10 12.44
C GLY A 94 4.82 1.85 11.94
N LYS A 95 6.01 1.59 12.49
CA LYS A 95 6.87 0.45 12.11
C LYS A 95 6.20 -0.91 12.29
N GLN A 96 5.27 -1.02 13.24
CA GLN A 96 4.59 -2.28 13.55
C GLN A 96 3.27 -2.48 12.80
N GLU A 97 2.55 -1.40 12.47
CA GLU A 97 1.24 -1.51 11.81
C GLU A 97 1.04 -0.47 10.68
N PRO A 98 1.88 -0.50 9.64
CA PRO A 98 1.75 0.43 8.52
C PRO A 98 0.54 0.07 7.65
N ILE A 99 -0.01 1.08 6.98
CA ILE A 99 -0.93 0.90 5.87
C ILE A 99 -0.12 1.05 4.58
N VAL A 100 -0.21 0.06 3.72
CA VAL A 100 0.53 -0.05 2.47
C VAL A 100 -0.40 0.18 1.29
N ARG A 101 -0.08 1.20 0.50
CA ARG A 101 -0.67 1.49 -0.80
C ARG A 101 0.11 0.71 -1.87
N VAL A 102 -0.62 -0.12 -2.61
CA VAL A 102 -0.10 -0.94 -3.69
C VAL A 102 -0.74 -0.51 -4.99
N GLU A 103 0.08 -0.19 -5.98
CA GLU A 103 -0.36 0.01 -7.35
C GLU A 103 -0.16 -1.29 -8.14
N ILE A 104 -1.20 -1.70 -8.85
CA ILE A 104 -1.32 -3.03 -9.46
C ILE A 104 -1.71 -2.85 -10.93
N LEU A 105 -1.03 -3.60 -11.79
CA LEU A 105 -1.42 -3.82 -13.18
C LEU A 105 -1.61 -5.32 -13.42
N VAL A 106 -2.60 -5.67 -14.23
CA VAL A 106 -2.87 -7.03 -14.67
C VAL A 106 -2.66 -7.04 -16.19
N ASP A 107 -1.72 -7.84 -16.68
CA ASP A 107 -1.28 -7.80 -18.09
C ASP A 107 -0.92 -6.40 -18.60
N GLY A 108 -0.30 -5.58 -17.73
CA GLY A 108 0.07 -4.20 -18.06
C GLY A 108 -1.11 -3.22 -18.16
N LYS A 109 -2.35 -3.66 -17.87
CA LYS A 109 -3.56 -2.84 -17.87
C LYS A 109 -4.11 -2.66 -16.45
N PRO A 110 -4.96 -1.64 -16.20
CA PRO A 110 -5.71 -1.55 -14.96
C PRO A 110 -6.55 -2.82 -14.73
N PRO A 111 -6.68 -3.30 -13.48
CA PRO A 111 -7.49 -4.47 -13.19
C PRO A 111 -8.96 -4.25 -13.58
N ALA A 112 -9.68 -5.36 -13.86
CA ALA A 112 -11.05 -5.34 -14.38
C ALA A 112 -12.07 -4.64 -13.44
N ASP A 113 -11.75 -4.55 -12.14
CA ASP A 113 -12.55 -3.84 -11.14
C ASP A 113 -12.35 -2.32 -11.16
N GLY A 114 -11.48 -1.80 -12.03
CA GLY A 114 -11.11 -0.39 -12.11
C GLY A 114 -10.26 0.12 -10.95
N LYS A 115 -9.85 -0.74 -10.01
CA LYS A 115 -9.11 -0.35 -8.81
C LYS A 115 -7.64 -0.74 -8.93
N GLY A 116 -6.90 0.01 -9.74
CA GLY A 116 -5.44 -0.12 -9.87
C GLY A 116 -4.66 0.24 -8.61
N VAL A 117 -5.31 0.79 -7.58
CA VAL A 117 -4.70 1.12 -6.29
C VAL A 117 -5.47 0.42 -5.18
N ARG A 118 -4.75 -0.36 -4.37
CA ARG A 118 -5.30 -1.03 -3.19
C ARG A 118 -4.52 -0.67 -1.94
N TYR A 119 -5.19 -0.69 -0.80
CA TYR A 119 -4.62 -0.31 0.49
C TYR A 119 -4.75 -1.48 1.45
N TYR A 120 -3.66 -1.85 2.10
CA TYR A 120 -3.62 -2.99 3.01
C TYR A 120 -3.01 -2.60 4.34
N GLN A 121 -3.59 -3.07 5.44
CA GLN A 121 -2.93 -2.98 6.74
C GLN A 121 -1.96 -4.15 6.87
N MET A 122 -0.70 -3.86 7.15
CA MET A 122 0.30 -4.87 7.50
C MET A 122 0.59 -4.83 8.98
N LYS A 123 1.05 -5.96 9.53
CA LYS A 123 1.54 -6.05 10.91
C LYS A 123 2.91 -6.71 10.94
N PHE A 124 3.84 -6.12 11.68
CA PHE A 124 5.15 -6.71 11.93
C PHE A 124 5.21 -7.26 13.35
N SER A 125 5.62 -8.52 13.46
CA SER A 125 5.93 -9.18 14.73
C SER A 125 7.41 -9.60 14.73
N PRO A 126 8.16 -9.41 15.83
CA PRO A 126 9.53 -9.89 15.94
C PRO A 126 9.68 -11.41 15.77
N ILE A 127 8.61 -12.18 16.03
CA ILE A 127 8.62 -13.65 16.01
C ILE A 127 8.23 -14.17 14.62
N THR A 128 7.16 -13.64 14.03
CA THR A 128 6.59 -14.14 12.76
C THR A 128 6.92 -13.29 11.55
N GLY A 129 7.59 -12.14 11.74
CA GLY A 129 7.86 -11.17 10.69
C GLY A 129 6.61 -10.44 10.22
N TRP A 130 6.61 -10.05 8.95
CA TRP A 130 5.50 -9.34 8.32
C TRP A 130 4.33 -10.26 8.03
N THR A 131 3.15 -9.82 8.45
CA THR A 131 1.87 -10.47 8.17
C THR A 131 0.94 -9.49 7.49
N MET A 132 0.19 -10.00 6.52
CA MET A 132 -0.88 -9.24 5.88
C MET A 132 -2.11 -9.27 6.77
N GLY A 133 -2.61 -8.09 7.08
CA GLY A 133 -3.91 -7.91 7.70
C GLY A 133 -5.01 -7.81 6.65
N ARG A 134 -5.94 -6.90 6.89
CA ARG A 134 -7.09 -6.67 6.01
C ARG A 134 -6.80 -5.60 4.95
N GLN A 135 -7.55 -5.66 3.86
CA GLN A 135 -7.72 -4.52 2.96
C GLN A 135 -8.42 -3.38 3.72
N VAL A 136 -7.95 -2.15 3.51
CA VAL A 136 -8.50 -0.94 4.10
C VAL A 136 -8.88 0.07 3.03
N SER A 137 -9.61 1.10 3.43
CA SER A 137 -10.00 2.18 2.53
C SER A 137 -8.84 3.16 2.26
N ALA A 138 -8.94 3.91 1.16
CA ALA A 138 -8.06 5.03 0.88
C ALA A 138 -8.08 6.06 2.03
N PHE A 139 -9.26 6.31 2.62
CA PHE A 139 -9.41 7.22 3.75
C PHE A 139 -8.52 6.81 4.93
N SER A 140 -8.50 5.52 5.28
CA SER A 140 -7.66 5.01 6.37
C SER A 140 -6.18 5.29 6.13
N TYR A 141 -5.70 5.18 4.88
CA TYR A 141 -4.33 5.51 4.51
C TYR A 141 -4.02 7.00 4.67
N TYR A 142 -4.91 7.89 4.21
CA TYR A 142 -4.68 9.33 4.31
C TYR A 142 -4.85 9.86 5.74
N ALA A 143 -5.80 9.32 6.50
CA ALA A 143 -6.06 9.65 7.89
C ALA A 143 -4.98 9.10 8.86
N LYS A 144 -4.19 8.09 8.45
CA LYS A 144 -3.07 7.60 9.25
C LYS A 144 -1.95 8.65 9.24
N ILE A 145 -1.74 9.31 10.39
CA ILE A 145 -0.70 10.35 10.53
C ILE A 145 0.60 9.73 11.06
N PHE A 146 0.52 8.65 11.84
CA PHE A 146 1.65 7.95 12.46
C PHE A 146 1.37 6.46 12.66
#